data_AF-A0A6L5Q5E4-F1
#
_entry.id   AF-A0A6L5Q5E4-F1
#
_cell.length_a   1.000
_cell.length_b   1.000
_cell.length_c   1.000
_cell.angle_alpha   90.00
_cell.angle_beta   90.00
_cell.angle_gamma   90.00
#
_symmetry.space_group_name_H-M   'P 1'
#
loop_
_entity.id
_entity.type
_entity.pdbx_description
1 polymer ?
#
loop_
_entity_poly.entity_id
_entity_poly.type
_entity_poly.pdbx_seq_one_letter_code
_entity_poly.pdbx_strand_id
1 'polypeptide(L)'
;MKQKISNVTGEIILSYKENGYQVVLDEFQNAKCINIVTYNINTYEPNSVLIKELRNLNKSTKITIILNIPDGSYLKNFKNKIVQNDIDKVKQKIKYALGVLEQGKFGSLEVYINLENHAKLIMTDTIAYIGSQNFSDASESKLELGFLVKDPKVIRDIENSIFTAIKNKSIYCITSEYRATMEEISVDMRDMLQNIRDDILTWVGDEPYVPYQEIFSIDDAHFHRERWDEFRGFYYNFEEIIEKLINEYPSEFNKEKANKKVGLLRKLVKQLVFELDELANFKTKQADTMLWDKFQELDVGENMEEALEDAMYYVENYKEEKFGEIEYKGKELIKTFDDIEECIKDIETIIDEIKDAMVQKAIRQNIKKIVQDIKNN
;
A
#
# COMPACT_ATOMS: atom_id res chain seq x y z
N MET A 1 -27.10 26.18 -3.11
CA MET A 1 -27.70 24.99 -3.74
C MET A 1 -28.46 24.22 -2.68
N LYS A 2 -29.73 23.89 -2.93
CA LYS A 2 -30.57 23.11 -2.02
C LYS A 2 -30.79 21.74 -2.65
N GLN A 3 -30.46 20.68 -1.93
CA GLN A 3 -30.79 19.30 -2.30
C GLN A 3 -31.77 18.72 -1.29
N LYS A 4 -32.61 17.78 -1.73
CA LYS A 4 -33.64 17.16 -0.90
C LYS A 4 -33.79 15.71 -1.30
N ILE A 5 -33.82 14.83 -0.32
CA ILE A 5 -34.35 13.46 -0.45
C ILE A 5 -35.71 13.45 0.23
N SER A 6 -36.73 12.95 -0.46
CA SER A 6 -38.11 12.93 0.05
C SER A 6 -38.50 11.53 0.48
N ASN A 7 -39.53 11.42 1.34
CA ASN A 7 -40.11 10.15 1.78
C ASN A 7 -39.09 9.23 2.48
N VAL A 8 -38.21 9.83 3.28
CA VAL A 8 -37.23 9.08 4.05
C VAL A 8 -37.88 8.49 5.30
N THR A 9 -37.70 7.19 5.50
CA THR A 9 -38.06 6.48 6.74
C THR A 9 -36.79 6.16 7.50
N GLY A 10 -36.83 6.30 8.82
CA GLY A 10 -35.68 6.09 9.70
C GLY A 10 -36.03 6.24 11.16
N GLU A 11 -35.02 6.12 12.01
CA GLU A 11 -35.14 6.18 13.46
C GLU A 11 -34.59 7.51 13.96
N ILE A 12 -35.33 8.21 14.82
CA ILE A 12 -34.81 9.39 15.51
C ILE A 12 -34.07 8.91 16.76
N ILE A 13 -32.80 9.27 16.88
CA ILE A 13 -31.92 8.86 17.98
C ILE A 13 -31.63 10.08 18.84
N LEU A 14 -31.94 9.98 20.13
CA LEU A 14 -31.52 10.94 21.15
C LEU A 14 -30.45 10.26 21.99
N SER A 15 -29.23 10.77 21.96
CA SER A 15 -28.10 10.21 22.72
C SER A 15 -27.62 11.17 23.79
N TYR A 16 -27.14 10.62 24.91
CA TYR A 16 -26.52 11.37 26.00
C TYR A 16 -25.46 10.50 26.68
N LYS A 17 -24.23 11.02 26.82
CA LYS A 17 -23.07 10.26 27.35
C LYS A 17 -22.68 9.05 26.49
N GLU A 18 -23.11 9.02 25.23
CA GLU A 18 -22.79 7.97 24.27
C GLU A 18 -22.78 8.51 22.82
N ASN A 19 -22.23 7.71 21.90
CA ASN A 19 -22.18 8.04 20.49
C ASN A 19 -23.49 7.64 19.81
N GLY A 20 -24.29 8.61 19.36
CA GLY A 20 -25.54 8.33 18.64
C GLY A 20 -25.33 7.61 17.29
N TYR A 21 -24.10 7.64 16.78
CA TYR A 21 -23.65 6.96 15.58
C TYR A 21 -22.99 5.60 15.84
N GLN A 22 -23.00 5.08 17.07
CA GLN A 22 -22.38 3.79 17.41
C GLN A 22 -22.86 2.66 16.49
N VAL A 23 -24.17 2.65 16.18
CA VAL A 23 -24.79 1.66 15.27
C VAL A 23 -24.14 1.65 13.87
N VAL A 24 -23.56 2.78 13.43
CA VAL A 24 -22.83 2.84 12.16
C VAL A 24 -21.41 2.30 12.31
N LEU A 25 -20.76 2.56 13.45
CA LEU A 25 -19.42 2.02 13.75
C LEU A 25 -19.45 0.49 13.80
N ASP A 26 -20.50 -0.07 14.41
CA ASP A 26 -20.67 -1.51 14.57
C ASP A 26 -20.75 -2.25 13.20
N GLU A 27 -21.12 -1.53 12.13
CA GLU A 27 -21.21 -2.06 10.76
C GLU A 27 -19.92 -1.90 9.94
N PHE A 28 -18.90 -1.21 10.44
CA PHE A 28 -17.71 -0.87 9.65
C PHE A 28 -16.95 -2.09 9.12
N GLN A 29 -16.85 -3.17 9.89
CA GLN A 29 -16.10 -4.37 9.49
C GLN A 29 -16.71 -5.08 8.27
N ASN A 30 -18.02 -4.90 8.03
CA ASN A 30 -18.74 -5.49 6.91
C ASN A 30 -18.94 -4.50 5.74
N ALA A 31 -18.51 -3.25 5.91
CA ALA A 31 -18.75 -2.18 4.95
C ALA A 31 -17.79 -2.25 3.75
N LYS A 32 -18.31 -2.00 2.55
CA LYS A 32 -17.49 -1.84 1.34
C LYS A 32 -16.87 -0.45 1.26
N CYS A 33 -17.63 0.55 1.73
CA CYS A 33 -17.18 1.93 1.80
C CYS A 33 -17.66 2.59 3.10
N ILE A 34 -16.91 3.60 3.53
CA ILE A 34 -17.21 4.45 4.67
C ILE A 34 -17.07 5.90 4.24
N ASN A 35 -18.14 6.67 4.38
CA ASN A 35 -18.21 8.07 4.01
C ASN A 35 -18.53 8.91 5.25
N ILE A 36 -17.65 9.85 5.58
CA ILE A 36 -17.77 10.70 6.76
C ILE A 36 -17.72 12.16 6.34
N VAL A 37 -18.69 12.93 6.81
CA VAL A 37 -18.69 14.39 6.74
C VAL A 37 -18.81 14.90 8.17
N THR A 38 -17.85 15.68 8.63
CA THR A 38 -17.91 16.25 9.97
C THR A 38 -17.24 17.62 10.01
N TYR A 39 -17.64 18.43 11.00
CA TYR A 39 -17.02 19.73 11.22
C TYR A 39 -15.58 19.57 11.72
N ASN A 40 -15.35 18.62 12.62
CA ASN A 40 -14.03 18.29 13.11
C ASN A 40 -13.97 16.81 13.52
N ILE A 41 -12.75 16.32 13.62
CA ILE A 41 -12.39 15.09 14.31
C ILE A 41 -11.51 15.47 15.51
N ASN A 42 -11.34 14.57 16.47
CA ASN A 42 -10.39 14.81 17.54
C ASN A 42 -8.95 14.76 16.98
N THR A 43 -8.39 15.93 16.65
CA THR A 43 -7.07 16.05 16.03
C THR A 43 -5.91 15.96 17.02
N TYR A 44 -6.20 15.88 18.32
CA TYR A 44 -5.19 15.86 19.38
C TYR A 44 -5.08 14.51 20.08
N GLU A 45 -6.10 13.66 19.97
CA GLU A 45 -6.09 12.31 20.52
C GLU A 45 -6.12 11.27 19.40
N PRO A 46 -4.96 10.69 19.04
CA PRO A 46 -4.89 9.65 18.01
C PRO A 46 -5.66 8.37 18.37
N ASN A 47 -6.31 8.33 19.54
CA ASN A 47 -7.00 7.19 20.14
C ASN A 47 -8.50 7.41 20.34
N SER A 48 -9.09 8.43 19.71
CA SER A 48 -10.55 8.58 19.66
C SER A 48 -11.22 7.31 19.12
N VAL A 49 -12.47 7.06 19.54
CA VAL A 49 -13.20 5.83 19.17
C VAL A 49 -13.27 5.68 17.65
N LEU A 50 -13.72 6.72 16.94
CA LEU A 50 -13.82 6.70 15.48
C LEU A 50 -12.47 6.38 14.80
N ILE A 51 -11.39 7.02 15.25
CA ILE A 51 -10.07 6.82 14.65
C ILE A 51 -9.57 5.40 14.89
N LYS A 52 -9.80 4.80 16.06
CA LYS A 52 -9.44 3.40 16.33
C LYS A 52 -10.21 2.45 15.44
N GLU A 53 -11.53 2.62 15.33
CA GLU A 53 -12.36 1.76 14.49
C GLU A 53 -11.92 1.82 13.03
N LEU A 54 -11.65 3.01 12.49
CA LEU A 54 -11.17 3.18 11.13
C LEU A 54 -9.79 2.52 10.88
N ARG A 55 -8.92 2.42 11.89
CA ARG A 55 -7.61 1.75 11.77
C ARG A 55 -7.70 0.23 11.77
N ASN A 56 -8.77 -0.33 12.34
CA ASN A 56 -8.98 -1.77 12.45
C ASN A 56 -9.65 -2.38 11.21
N LEU A 57 -9.82 -1.61 10.13
CA LEU A 57 -10.49 -2.07 8.92
C LEU A 57 -9.54 -2.78 7.95
N ASN A 58 -10.13 -3.57 7.06
CA ASN A 58 -9.41 -4.13 5.93
C ASN A 58 -8.80 -3.00 5.08
N LYS A 59 -7.57 -3.20 4.60
CA LYS A 59 -6.88 -2.26 3.71
C LYS A 59 -7.68 -1.93 2.44
N SER A 60 -8.52 -2.86 1.96
CA SER A 60 -9.36 -2.68 0.77
C SER A 60 -10.61 -1.83 1.01
N THR A 61 -11.03 -1.60 2.26
CA THR A 61 -12.22 -0.80 2.56
C THR A 61 -11.97 0.66 2.16
N LYS A 62 -12.84 1.21 1.31
CA LYS A 62 -12.71 2.59 0.85
C LYS A 62 -13.24 3.56 1.91
N ILE A 63 -12.38 4.45 2.41
CA ILE A 63 -12.73 5.46 3.40
C ILE A 63 -12.63 6.84 2.76
N THR A 64 -13.69 7.64 2.83
CA THR A 64 -13.68 9.06 2.42
C THR A 64 -14.10 9.93 3.59
N ILE A 65 -13.24 10.89 3.96
CA ILE A 65 -13.51 11.82 5.06
C ILE A 65 -13.50 13.25 4.52
N ILE A 66 -14.61 13.97 4.73
CA ILE A 66 -14.75 15.40 4.48
C ILE A 66 -14.77 16.13 5.82
N LEU A 67 -13.75 16.95 6.07
CA LEU A 67 -13.62 17.73 7.29
C LEU A 67 -13.85 19.22 7.01
N ASN A 68 -14.37 19.94 8.00
CA ASN A 68 -14.09 21.37 8.10
C ASN A 68 -12.76 21.58 8.87
N ILE A 69 -12.18 22.78 8.74
CA ILE A 69 -11.13 23.26 9.62
C ILE A 69 -11.79 24.31 10.53
N PRO A 70 -11.99 24.00 11.82
CA PRO A 70 -12.58 24.95 12.76
C PRO A 70 -11.87 26.30 12.69
N ASP A 71 -12.64 27.38 12.68
CA ASP A 71 -12.22 28.77 12.52
C ASP A 71 -11.73 29.20 11.12
N GLY A 72 -11.60 28.27 10.15
CA GLY A 72 -11.25 28.61 8.77
C GLY A 72 -12.36 29.35 8.01
N SER A 73 -13.62 29.19 8.43
CA SER A 73 -14.77 29.92 7.90
C SER A 73 -14.70 31.43 8.18
N TYR A 74 -14.06 31.85 9.28
CA TYR A 74 -13.87 33.28 9.60
C TYR A 74 -12.89 33.98 8.64
N LEU A 75 -12.06 33.24 7.89
CA LEU A 75 -11.21 33.82 6.84
C LEU A 75 -12.05 34.46 5.71
N LYS A 76 -13.32 34.08 5.55
CA LYS A 76 -14.25 34.71 4.59
C LYS A 76 -14.83 36.04 5.09
N ASN A 77 -14.84 36.28 6.40
CA ASN A 77 -15.49 37.45 7.00
C ASN A 77 -14.58 38.70 7.05
N PHE A 78 -13.29 38.59 6.77
CA PHE A 78 -12.38 39.72 6.70
C PHE A 78 -12.22 40.23 5.27
N LYS A 79 -13.27 40.90 4.77
CA LYS A 79 -13.27 41.61 3.47
C LYS A 79 -12.11 42.61 3.31
N ASN A 80 -11.37 42.99 4.36
CA ASN A 80 -10.34 44.04 4.29
C ASN A 80 -8.98 43.75 4.96
N LYS A 81 -8.71 42.57 5.53
CA LYS A 81 -7.34 42.16 5.94
C LYS A 81 -7.33 40.72 6.46
N ILE A 82 -6.91 39.77 5.63
CA ILE A 82 -6.47 38.46 6.12
C ILE A 82 -5.14 38.69 6.84
N VAL A 83 -5.10 38.48 8.16
CA VAL A 83 -3.87 38.59 8.95
C VAL A 83 -3.08 37.29 8.83
N GLN A 84 -1.76 37.39 8.65
CA GLN A 84 -0.87 36.22 8.49
C GLN A 84 -1.04 35.19 9.62
N ASN A 85 -1.25 35.66 10.86
CA ASN A 85 -1.49 34.80 12.02
C ASN A 85 -2.72 33.88 11.87
N ASP A 86 -3.79 34.32 11.21
CA ASP A 86 -5.00 33.50 11.05
C ASP A 86 -4.80 32.43 9.98
N ILE A 87 -4.06 32.76 8.91
CA ILE A 87 -3.59 31.77 7.93
C ILE A 87 -2.75 30.71 8.66
N ASP A 88 -1.82 31.11 9.52
CA ASP A 88 -0.92 30.18 10.19
C ASP A 88 -1.63 29.27 11.20
N LYS A 89 -2.67 29.75 11.89
CA LYS A 89 -3.55 28.90 12.71
C LYS A 89 -4.26 27.84 11.86
N VAL A 90 -4.80 28.23 10.70
CA VAL A 90 -5.50 27.29 9.79
C VAL A 90 -4.53 26.27 9.22
N LYS A 91 -3.32 26.69 8.82
CA LYS A 91 -2.24 25.78 8.42
C LYS A 91 -1.93 24.75 9.51
N GLN A 92 -1.83 25.20 10.76
CA GLN A 92 -1.52 24.34 11.88
C GLN A 92 -2.62 23.30 12.12
N LYS A 93 -3.90 23.69 12.04
CA LYS A 93 -5.03 22.76 12.17
C LYS A 93 -5.10 21.74 11.03
N ILE A 94 -4.85 22.17 9.78
CA ILE A 94 -4.71 21.25 8.64
C ILE A 94 -3.60 20.24 8.90
N LYS A 95 -2.43 20.71 9.35
CA LYS A 95 -1.30 19.86 9.67
C LYS A 95 -1.65 18.80 10.71
N TYR A 96 -2.33 19.18 11.80
CA TYR A 96 -2.76 18.22 12.81
C TYR A 96 -3.78 17.21 12.29
N ALA A 97 -4.80 17.66 11.55
CA ALA A 97 -5.81 16.78 10.97
C ALA A 97 -5.19 15.75 10.01
N LEU A 98 -4.31 16.20 9.11
CA LEU A 98 -3.63 15.31 8.16
C LEU A 98 -2.63 14.37 8.83
N GLY A 99 -1.97 14.78 9.92
CA GLY A 99 -1.10 13.89 10.70
C GLY A 99 -1.86 12.80 11.46
N VAL A 100 -3.09 13.06 11.91
CA VAL A 100 -3.96 12.03 12.50
C VAL A 100 -4.52 11.10 11.43
N LEU A 101 -4.91 11.67 10.29
CA LEU A 101 -5.43 10.97 9.10
C LEU A 101 -4.31 10.54 8.13
N GLU A 102 -3.12 10.25 8.66
CA GLU A 102 -2.04 9.72 7.85
C GLU A 102 -2.35 8.30 7.43
N GLN A 103 -2.30 8.10 6.12
CA GLN A 103 -2.58 6.84 5.46
C GLN A 103 -1.75 5.64 5.96
N GLY A 104 -0.58 5.84 6.59
CA GLY A 104 0.18 4.73 7.19
C GLY A 104 -0.55 4.00 8.32
N LYS A 105 -1.72 4.50 8.74
CA LYS A 105 -2.59 3.90 9.77
C LYS A 105 -3.91 3.37 9.22
N PHE A 106 -4.21 3.57 7.93
CA PHE A 106 -5.51 3.26 7.32
C PHE A 106 -5.33 2.54 5.99
N GLY A 107 -6.34 1.83 5.50
CA GLY A 107 -6.37 1.28 4.14
C GLY A 107 -6.51 2.35 3.06
N SER A 108 -7.39 2.14 2.08
CA SER A 108 -7.76 3.17 1.10
C SER A 108 -8.44 4.37 1.77
N LEU A 109 -7.74 5.49 1.95
CA LEU A 109 -8.27 6.72 2.59
C LEU A 109 -8.15 7.93 1.67
N GLU A 110 -9.28 8.61 1.42
CA GLU A 110 -9.36 9.91 0.76
C GLU A 110 -9.77 11.00 1.78
N VAL A 111 -9.05 12.13 1.81
CA VAL A 111 -9.35 13.25 2.71
C VAL A 111 -9.69 14.52 1.92
N TYR A 112 -10.78 15.17 2.31
CA TYR A 112 -11.26 16.41 1.72
C TYR A 112 -11.47 17.47 2.77
N ILE A 113 -11.24 18.73 2.38
CA ILE A 113 -11.45 19.91 3.23
C ILE A 113 -12.56 20.78 2.65
N ASN A 114 -13.54 21.13 3.48
CA ASN A 114 -14.60 22.05 3.14
C ASN A 114 -14.83 23.07 4.26
N LEU A 115 -14.44 24.32 4.01
CA LEU A 115 -14.50 25.41 4.98
C LEU A 115 -15.93 25.86 5.32
N GLU A 116 -16.90 25.54 4.46
CA GLU A 116 -18.32 25.84 4.64
C GLU A 116 -19.10 24.69 5.27
N ASN A 117 -18.46 23.52 5.45
CA ASN A 117 -19.16 22.35 5.95
C ASN A 117 -19.50 22.49 7.44
N HIS A 118 -20.78 22.39 7.79
CA HIS A 118 -21.22 22.22 9.18
C HIS A 118 -22.04 20.93 9.37
N ALA A 119 -22.23 20.15 8.30
CA ALA A 119 -22.97 18.91 8.33
C ALA A 119 -22.22 17.85 9.14
N LYS A 120 -22.98 16.95 9.78
CA LYS A 120 -22.45 15.70 10.32
C LYS A 120 -23.24 14.53 9.73
N LEU A 121 -22.52 13.71 8.98
CA LEU A 121 -23.01 12.52 8.31
C LEU A 121 -21.94 11.45 8.45
N ILE A 122 -22.29 10.27 8.91
CA ILE A 122 -21.44 9.09 8.89
C ILE A 122 -22.25 7.95 8.31
N MET A 123 -21.71 7.27 7.31
CA MET A 123 -22.44 6.24 6.60
C MET A 123 -21.52 5.16 6.03
N THR A 124 -22.11 4.00 5.81
CA THR A 124 -21.59 2.89 5.01
C THR A 124 -22.44 2.72 3.74
N ASP A 125 -22.21 1.65 2.98
CA ASP A 125 -23.09 1.25 1.88
C ASP A 125 -24.46 0.69 2.33
N THR A 126 -24.67 0.50 3.64
CA THR A 126 -25.90 -0.12 4.21
C THR A 126 -26.63 0.75 5.23
N ILE A 127 -25.94 1.68 5.90
CA ILE A 127 -26.50 2.48 6.99
C ILE A 127 -25.96 3.92 6.98
N ALA A 128 -26.78 4.89 7.36
CA ALA A 128 -26.37 6.29 7.49
C ALA A 128 -26.94 6.92 8.75
N TYR A 129 -26.12 7.71 9.43
CA TYR A 129 -26.50 8.54 10.55
C TYR A 129 -26.26 10.02 10.22
N ILE A 130 -27.28 10.84 10.39
CA ILE A 130 -27.24 12.30 10.21
C ILE A 130 -27.64 12.93 11.54
N GLY A 131 -26.82 13.81 12.11
CA GLY A 131 -27.14 14.37 13.42
C GLY A 131 -26.42 15.65 13.78
N SER A 132 -26.67 16.12 15.00
CA SER A 132 -26.03 17.30 15.59
C SER A 132 -24.64 17.02 16.16
N GLN A 133 -24.34 15.75 16.48
CA GLN A 133 -23.09 15.33 17.11
C GLN A 133 -21.91 15.47 16.14
N ASN A 134 -20.84 16.15 16.55
CA ASN A 134 -19.53 16.00 15.88
C ASN A 134 -18.88 14.69 16.31
N PHE A 135 -18.18 14.02 15.39
CA PHE A 135 -17.50 12.75 15.65
C PHE A 135 -16.14 12.93 16.34
N SER A 136 -16.12 13.77 17.38
CA SER A 136 -15.02 13.97 18.31
C SER A 136 -15.49 13.59 19.71
N ASP A 137 -14.63 12.98 20.52
CA ASP A 137 -14.99 12.51 21.88
C ASP A 137 -15.51 13.64 22.78
N ALA A 138 -15.16 14.90 22.49
CA ALA A 138 -15.68 16.10 23.15
C ALA A 138 -17.20 16.31 23.04
N SER A 139 -17.89 15.58 22.14
CA SER A 139 -19.35 15.62 22.00
C SER A 139 -20.07 14.57 22.84
N GLU A 140 -19.37 13.60 23.43
CA GLU A 140 -20.00 12.46 24.12
C GLU A 140 -20.79 12.91 25.36
N SER A 141 -20.34 13.93 26.07
CA SER A 141 -21.02 14.44 27.28
C SER A 141 -22.22 15.36 27.01
N LYS A 142 -22.65 15.50 25.75
CA LYS A 142 -23.74 16.38 25.33
C LYS A 142 -24.99 15.60 24.95
N LEU A 143 -26.13 16.28 25.00
CA LEU A 143 -27.39 15.77 24.49
C LEU A 143 -27.43 16.05 22.98
N GLU A 144 -27.52 14.98 22.18
CA GLU A 144 -27.41 15.05 20.73
C GLU A 144 -28.61 14.37 20.08
N LEU A 145 -29.10 14.94 18.97
CA LEU A 145 -30.20 14.39 18.20
C LEU A 145 -29.70 13.99 16.82
N GLY A 146 -30.09 12.79 16.41
CA GLY A 146 -29.74 12.22 15.12
C GLY A 146 -30.89 11.50 14.47
N PHE A 147 -30.65 11.10 13.23
CA PHE A 147 -31.57 10.37 12.41
C PHE A 147 -30.80 9.26 11.67
N LEU A 148 -31.21 8.02 11.93
CA LEU A 148 -30.61 6.81 11.40
C LEU A 148 -31.45 6.28 10.24
N VAL A 149 -30.81 5.95 9.13
CA VAL A 149 -31.43 5.44 7.92
C VAL A 149 -30.79 4.10 7.56
N LYS A 150 -31.62 3.12 7.20
CA LYS A 150 -31.21 1.79 6.72
C LYS A 150 -31.84 1.42 5.37
N ASP A 151 -32.70 2.28 4.81
CA ASP A 151 -33.33 2.03 3.51
C ASP A 151 -32.27 2.08 2.39
N PRO A 152 -32.00 0.98 1.66
CA PRO A 152 -30.92 0.93 0.67
C PRO A 152 -31.05 1.94 -0.47
N LYS A 153 -32.29 2.32 -0.83
CA LYS A 153 -32.51 3.34 -1.86
C LYS A 153 -32.13 4.72 -1.31
N VAL A 154 -32.56 5.03 -0.09
CA VAL A 154 -32.22 6.31 0.54
C VAL A 154 -30.71 6.41 0.80
N ILE A 155 -30.05 5.35 1.22
CA ILE A 155 -28.58 5.33 1.40
C ILE A 155 -27.86 5.70 0.11
N ARG A 156 -28.23 5.06 -1.01
CA ARG A 156 -27.68 5.41 -2.33
C ARG A 156 -27.98 6.86 -2.74
N ASP A 157 -29.18 7.36 -2.43
CA ASP A 157 -29.55 8.74 -2.71
C ASP A 157 -28.70 9.72 -1.87
N ILE A 158 -28.46 9.43 -0.58
CA ILE A 158 -27.59 10.22 0.29
C ILE A 158 -26.17 10.26 -0.29
N GLU A 159 -25.62 9.12 -0.68
CA GLU A 159 -24.27 9.02 -1.24
C GLU A 159 -24.13 9.78 -2.57
N ASN A 160 -24.99 9.46 -3.55
CA ASN A 160 -24.86 9.98 -4.92
C ASN A 160 -25.29 11.45 -5.06
N SER A 161 -26.15 11.95 -4.17
CA SER A 161 -26.63 13.33 -4.24
C SER A 161 -25.99 14.23 -3.19
N ILE A 162 -26.21 13.96 -1.91
CA ILE A 162 -25.82 14.84 -0.80
C ILE A 162 -24.31 14.76 -0.56
N PHE A 163 -23.78 13.56 -0.31
CA PHE A 163 -22.36 13.37 -0.03
C PHE A 163 -21.51 13.80 -1.22
N THR A 164 -21.85 13.35 -2.42
CA THR A 164 -21.16 13.73 -3.66
C THR A 164 -21.19 15.25 -3.90
N ALA A 165 -22.30 15.93 -3.63
CA ALA A 165 -22.35 17.39 -3.76
C ALA A 165 -21.46 18.13 -2.76
N ILE A 166 -21.36 17.63 -1.53
CA ILE A 166 -20.42 18.16 -0.54
C ILE A 166 -18.99 17.91 -1.02
N LYS A 167 -18.68 16.67 -1.42
CA LYS A 167 -17.37 16.25 -1.95
C LYS A 167 -16.91 17.11 -3.13
N ASN A 168 -17.77 17.35 -4.10
CA ASN A 168 -17.47 18.15 -5.30
C ASN A 168 -17.20 19.63 -4.99
N LYS A 169 -17.67 20.14 -3.86
CA LYS A 169 -17.37 21.48 -3.35
C LYS A 169 -16.20 21.52 -2.37
N SER A 170 -15.58 20.38 -2.13
CA SER A 170 -14.50 20.22 -1.18
C SER A 170 -13.16 20.13 -1.89
N ILE A 171 -12.11 20.55 -1.22
CA ILE A 171 -10.76 20.51 -1.73
C ILE A 171 -10.17 19.16 -1.38
N TYR A 172 -9.86 18.35 -2.39
CA TYR A 172 -9.10 17.11 -2.20
C TYR A 172 -7.71 17.41 -1.66
N CYS A 173 -7.35 16.78 -0.55
CA CYS A 173 -6.01 16.83 0.02
C CYS A 173 -5.17 15.67 -0.51
N ILE A 174 -4.00 16.00 -1.04
CA ILE A 174 -2.98 15.02 -1.39
C ILE A 174 -2.63 14.26 -0.11
N THR A 175 -2.85 12.95 -0.15
CA THR A 175 -2.50 12.02 0.93
C THR A 175 -0.99 11.73 0.89
N SER A 176 -0.50 10.87 1.77
CA SER A 176 0.95 10.69 1.98
C SER A 176 1.64 10.20 0.71
N GLU A 177 2.40 11.09 0.05
CA GLU A 177 3.32 10.79 -1.06
C GLU A 177 4.23 9.61 -0.67
N TYR A 178 4.70 9.60 0.59
CA TYR A 178 5.49 8.52 1.16
C TYR A 178 4.80 7.16 1.07
N ARG A 179 3.49 7.06 1.35
CA ARG A 179 2.81 5.77 1.27
C ARG A 179 2.65 5.31 -0.17
N ALA A 180 2.21 6.22 -1.06
CA ALA A 180 2.06 5.88 -2.47
C ALA A 180 3.39 5.33 -3.02
N THR A 181 4.50 6.01 -2.71
CA THR A 181 5.85 5.55 -3.04
C THR A 181 6.21 4.22 -2.40
N MET A 182 5.89 3.97 -1.13
CA MET A 182 6.19 2.70 -0.46
C MET A 182 5.37 1.53 -1.02
N GLU A 183 4.06 1.72 -1.25
CA GLU A 183 3.20 0.68 -1.84
C GLU A 183 3.63 0.34 -3.27
N GLU A 184 3.85 1.36 -4.10
CA GLU A 184 4.23 1.21 -5.52
C GLU A 184 5.59 0.53 -5.71
N ILE A 185 6.40 0.40 -4.68
CA ILE A 185 7.77 -0.09 -4.84
C ILE A 185 7.99 -1.37 -4.04
N SER A 186 7.80 -1.32 -2.74
CA SER A 186 8.39 -2.33 -1.88
C SER A 186 7.47 -3.53 -1.68
N VAL A 187 6.16 -3.32 -1.78
CA VAL A 187 5.18 -4.40 -1.77
C VAL A 187 5.30 -5.19 -3.07
N ASP A 188 5.15 -4.52 -4.21
CA ASP A 188 5.17 -5.15 -5.52
C ASP A 188 6.51 -5.86 -5.82
N MET A 189 7.66 -5.25 -5.48
CA MET A 189 8.96 -5.92 -5.66
C MET A 189 9.09 -7.19 -4.83
N ARG A 190 8.60 -7.19 -3.58
CA ARG A 190 8.65 -8.37 -2.71
C ARG A 190 7.72 -9.46 -3.20
N ASP A 191 6.51 -9.10 -3.61
CA ASP A 191 5.54 -10.06 -4.12
C ASP A 191 6.06 -10.71 -5.41
N MET A 192 6.65 -9.94 -6.33
CA MET A 192 7.30 -10.47 -7.52
C MET A 192 8.49 -11.38 -7.18
N LEU A 193 9.37 -10.95 -6.25
CA LEU A 193 10.52 -11.74 -5.83
C LEU A 193 10.09 -13.06 -5.20
N GLN A 194 9.06 -13.03 -4.35
CA GLN A 194 8.50 -14.21 -3.68
C GLN A 194 7.88 -15.17 -4.71
N ASN A 195 7.13 -14.65 -5.69
CA ASN A 195 6.58 -15.48 -6.76
C ASN A 195 7.67 -16.18 -7.58
N ILE A 196 8.83 -15.54 -7.77
CA ILE A 196 9.99 -16.20 -8.41
C ILE A 196 10.59 -17.23 -7.45
N ARG A 197 10.73 -16.91 -6.17
CA ARG A 197 11.26 -17.84 -5.15
C ARG A 197 10.43 -19.12 -5.06
N ASP A 198 9.10 -18.99 -5.01
CA ASP A 198 8.15 -20.10 -4.92
C ASP A 198 8.12 -21.00 -6.16
N ASP A 199 8.44 -20.43 -7.33
CA ASP A 199 8.57 -21.23 -8.56
C ASP A 199 9.86 -22.05 -8.57
N ILE A 200 10.94 -21.52 -7.97
CA ILE A 200 12.30 -22.05 -8.13
C ILE A 200 12.72 -22.93 -6.95
N LEU A 201 12.25 -22.62 -5.75
CA LEU A 201 12.59 -23.31 -4.51
C LEU A 201 11.44 -24.16 -4.02
N THR A 202 11.77 -25.20 -3.26
CA THR A 202 10.80 -26.09 -2.65
C THR A 202 11.16 -26.36 -1.19
N TRP A 203 10.17 -26.77 -0.41
CA TRP A 203 10.35 -27.13 0.99
C TRP A 203 10.37 -28.64 1.15
N VAL A 204 11.43 -29.15 1.79
CA VAL A 204 11.57 -30.57 2.12
C VAL A 204 11.71 -30.74 3.63
N GLY A 205 11.05 -31.74 4.20
CA GLY A 205 11.06 -32.02 5.63
C GLY A 205 10.03 -33.07 6.01
N ASP A 206 10.23 -33.69 7.18
CA ASP A 206 9.36 -34.70 7.77
C ASP A 206 9.41 -34.58 9.29
N GLU A 207 8.72 -33.58 9.84
CA GLU A 207 8.71 -33.35 11.28
C GLU A 207 8.04 -34.51 12.04
N PRO A 208 8.60 -34.95 13.19
CA PRO A 208 9.68 -34.33 13.96
C PRO A 208 11.10 -34.82 13.60
N TYR A 209 11.26 -35.65 12.56
CA TYR A 209 12.52 -36.34 12.26
C TYR A 209 13.49 -35.47 11.45
N VAL A 210 12.96 -34.69 10.51
CA VAL A 210 13.73 -33.78 9.66
C VAL A 210 13.01 -32.42 9.62
N PRO A 211 13.63 -31.33 10.11
CA PRO A 211 13.05 -30.00 10.01
C PRO A 211 12.80 -29.60 8.56
N TYR A 212 11.71 -28.87 8.31
CA TYR A 212 11.47 -28.28 7.00
C TYR A 212 12.59 -27.29 6.63
N GLN A 213 13.22 -27.52 5.49
CA GLN A 213 14.25 -26.67 4.92
C GLN A 213 13.88 -26.33 3.48
N GLU A 214 14.14 -25.08 3.11
CA GLU A 214 14.00 -24.63 1.74
C GLU A 214 15.24 -25.05 0.96
N ILE A 215 15.03 -25.65 -0.21
CA ILE A 215 16.09 -26.12 -1.08
C ILE A 215 15.80 -25.75 -2.54
N PHE A 216 16.85 -25.79 -3.35
CA PHE A 216 16.72 -25.77 -4.80
C PHE A 216 16.74 -27.20 -5.34
N SER A 217 15.77 -27.53 -6.19
CA SER A 217 15.69 -28.79 -6.94
C SER A 217 15.44 -28.43 -8.40
N ILE A 218 16.40 -28.73 -9.29
CA ILE A 218 16.25 -28.40 -10.72
C ILE A 218 15.04 -29.10 -11.34
N ASP A 219 14.71 -30.29 -10.84
CA ASP A 219 13.62 -31.11 -11.35
C ASP A 219 12.26 -30.54 -10.94
N ASP A 220 12.15 -30.00 -9.72
CA ASP A 220 10.92 -29.38 -9.20
C ASP A 220 10.77 -27.90 -9.58
N ALA A 221 11.86 -27.22 -9.96
CA ALA A 221 11.87 -25.80 -10.28
C ALA A 221 11.12 -25.47 -11.59
N HIS A 222 10.29 -24.44 -11.56
CA HIS A 222 9.51 -23.95 -12.70
C HIS A 222 10.10 -22.64 -13.23
N PHE A 223 10.52 -22.62 -14.49
CA PHE A 223 11.24 -21.49 -15.07
C PHE A 223 10.35 -20.63 -15.96
N HIS A 224 9.64 -19.66 -15.36
CA HIS A 224 8.84 -18.67 -16.07
C HIS A 224 9.65 -17.39 -16.37
N ARG A 225 10.32 -17.35 -17.53
CA ARG A 225 11.20 -16.23 -17.90
C ARG A 225 10.58 -14.85 -17.79
N GLU A 226 9.31 -14.77 -18.14
CA GLU A 226 8.49 -13.55 -18.04
C GLU A 226 8.53 -12.95 -16.61
N ARG A 227 8.54 -13.77 -15.56
CA ARG A 227 8.51 -13.29 -14.17
C ARG A 227 9.77 -12.54 -13.75
N TRP A 228 10.97 -13.06 -14.06
CA TRP A 228 12.20 -12.36 -13.70
C TRP A 228 12.56 -11.24 -14.67
N ASP A 229 12.06 -11.29 -15.91
CA ASP A 229 12.10 -10.14 -16.82
C ASP A 229 11.21 -8.99 -16.32
N GLU A 230 10.00 -9.29 -15.84
CA GLU A 230 9.10 -8.33 -15.19
C GLU A 230 9.74 -7.75 -13.92
N PHE A 231 10.28 -8.59 -13.03
CA PHE A 231 10.98 -8.14 -11.83
C PHE A 231 12.16 -7.22 -12.15
N ARG A 232 12.96 -7.56 -13.16
CA ARG A 232 14.06 -6.70 -13.65
C ARG A 232 13.53 -5.37 -14.21
N GLY A 233 12.42 -5.41 -14.94
CA GLY A 233 11.75 -4.20 -15.46
C GLY A 233 11.27 -3.29 -14.33
N PHE A 234 10.61 -3.87 -13.33
CA PHE A 234 10.10 -3.16 -12.16
C PHE A 234 11.22 -2.52 -11.33
N TYR A 235 12.35 -3.23 -11.19
CA TYR A 235 13.53 -2.68 -10.55
C TYR A 235 14.02 -1.37 -11.20
N TYR A 236 13.92 -1.20 -12.53
CA TYR A 236 14.27 0.07 -13.17
C TYR A 236 13.34 1.21 -12.77
N ASN A 237 12.02 0.96 -12.70
CA ASN A 237 11.07 1.94 -12.20
C ASN A 237 11.40 2.35 -10.75
N PHE A 238 11.80 1.37 -9.94
CA PHE A 238 12.25 1.63 -8.58
C PHE A 238 13.47 2.55 -8.53
N GLU A 239 14.49 2.34 -9.38
CA GLU A 239 15.64 3.25 -9.46
C GLU A 239 15.22 4.68 -9.80
N GLU A 240 14.33 4.85 -10.77
CA GLU A 240 13.81 6.18 -11.16
C GLU A 240 13.12 6.89 -10.00
N ILE A 241 12.37 6.15 -9.18
CA ILE A 241 11.70 6.73 -8.01
C ILE A 241 12.74 7.17 -6.96
N ILE A 242 13.80 6.39 -6.72
CA ILE A 242 14.88 6.81 -5.81
C ILE A 242 15.57 8.08 -6.33
N GLU A 243 15.86 8.17 -7.63
CA GLU A 243 16.43 9.38 -8.21
C GLU A 243 15.52 10.59 -8.05
N LYS A 244 14.21 10.41 -8.25
CA LYS A 244 13.21 11.45 -7.99
C LYS A 244 13.23 11.90 -6.53
N LEU A 245 13.27 10.97 -5.57
CA LEU A 245 13.33 11.29 -4.14
C LEU A 245 14.61 12.06 -3.78
N ILE A 246 15.76 11.68 -4.34
CA ILE A 246 17.03 12.41 -4.16
C ILE A 246 16.88 13.86 -4.66
N ASN A 247 16.26 14.05 -5.81
CA ASN A 247 16.07 15.37 -6.42
C ASN A 247 15.07 16.25 -5.65
N GLU A 248 14.01 15.63 -5.12
CA GLU A 248 12.96 16.34 -4.40
C GLU A 248 13.29 16.63 -2.93
N TYR A 249 14.12 15.80 -2.30
CA TYR A 249 14.53 15.90 -0.88
C TYR A 249 16.06 15.87 -0.72
N PRO A 250 16.82 16.76 -1.38
CA PRO A 250 18.28 16.67 -1.44
C PRO A 250 18.98 16.89 -0.09
N SER A 251 18.31 17.53 0.88
CA SER A 251 18.86 17.79 2.21
C SER A 251 18.51 16.70 3.23
N GLU A 252 17.36 16.08 3.09
CA GLU A 252 16.82 15.10 4.03
C GLU A 252 17.14 13.66 3.60
N PHE A 253 17.26 13.39 2.30
CA PHE A 253 17.50 12.05 1.78
C PHE A 253 18.98 11.69 1.75
N ASN A 254 19.34 10.55 2.36
CA ASN A 254 20.71 10.07 2.36
C ASN A 254 21.10 9.45 1.00
N LYS A 255 21.43 10.31 0.04
CA LYS A 255 21.75 9.90 -1.34
C LYS A 255 22.92 8.92 -1.44
N GLU A 256 23.93 9.03 -0.57
CA GLU A 256 25.11 8.16 -0.63
C GLU A 256 24.76 6.73 -0.21
N LYS A 257 24.03 6.60 0.90
CA LYS A 257 23.53 5.31 1.39
C LYS A 257 22.55 4.69 0.39
N ALA A 258 21.63 5.50 -0.16
CA ALA A 258 20.66 5.06 -1.16
C ALA A 258 21.34 4.55 -2.44
N ASN A 259 22.23 5.34 -3.04
CA ASN A 259 22.94 4.96 -4.27
C ASN A 259 23.78 3.69 -4.07
N LYS A 260 24.40 3.52 -2.88
CA LYS A 260 25.12 2.29 -2.55
C LYS A 260 24.20 1.08 -2.52
N LYS A 261 23.03 1.19 -1.88
CA LYS A 261 22.06 0.09 -1.77
C LYS A 261 21.38 -0.23 -3.09
N VAL A 262 20.95 0.78 -3.84
CA VAL A 262 20.41 0.62 -5.21
C VAL A 262 21.45 -0.02 -6.13
N GLY A 263 22.73 0.40 -6.04
CA GLY A 263 23.80 -0.20 -6.82
C GLY A 263 24.13 -1.65 -6.43
N LEU A 264 23.95 -2.03 -5.16
CA LEU A 264 24.07 -3.42 -4.71
C LEU A 264 22.90 -4.25 -5.25
N LEU A 265 21.67 -3.75 -5.08
CA LEU A 265 20.47 -4.39 -5.61
C LEU A 265 20.58 -4.61 -7.12
N ARG A 266 21.12 -3.64 -7.88
CA ARG A 266 21.40 -3.79 -9.32
C ARG A 266 22.22 -5.03 -9.64
N LYS A 267 23.26 -5.26 -8.86
CA LYS A 267 24.19 -6.38 -9.05
C LYS A 267 23.50 -7.69 -8.72
N LEU A 268 22.79 -7.73 -7.60
CA LEU A 268 22.05 -8.92 -7.16
C LEU A 268 20.95 -9.31 -8.15
N VAL A 269 20.13 -8.35 -8.60
CA VAL A 269 19.08 -8.59 -9.61
C VAL A 269 19.69 -9.11 -10.92
N LYS A 270 20.79 -8.52 -11.38
CA LYS A 270 21.50 -9.01 -12.57
C LYS A 270 22.06 -10.43 -12.40
N GLN A 271 22.62 -10.72 -11.22
CA GLN A 271 23.15 -12.03 -10.91
C GLN A 271 22.03 -13.07 -10.86
N LEU A 272 20.94 -12.80 -10.14
CA LEU A 272 19.77 -13.66 -10.06
C LEU A 272 19.22 -13.97 -11.46
N VAL A 273 18.97 -12.93 -12.27
CA VAL A 273 18.45 -13.11 -13.65
C VAL A 273 19.39 -13.96 -14.51
N PHE A 274 20.70 -13.74 -14.41
CA PHE A 274 21.67 -14.53 -15.15
C PHE A 274 21.67 -15.99 -14.70
N GLU A 275 21.64 -16.25 -13.39
CA GLU A 275 21.60 -17.60 -12.84
C GLU A 275 20.30 -18.34 -13.24
N LEU A 276 19.15 -17.67 -13.17
CA LEU A 276 17.87 -18.24 -13.59
C LEU A 276 17.83 -18.54 -15.10
N ASP A 277 18.39 -17.67 -15.94
CA ASP A 277 18.49 -17.91 -17.38
C ASP A 277 19.38 -19.14 -17.69
N GLU A 278 20.52 -19.31 -16.99
CA GLU A 278 21.39 -20.48 -17.15
C GLU A 278 20.70 -21.78 -16.73
N LEU A 279 20.03 -21.77 -15.57
CA LEU A 279 19.29 -22.94 -15.07
C LEU A 279 18.11 -23.31 -15.98
N ALA A 280 17.37 -22.31 -16.48
CA ALA A 280 16.28 -22.51 -17.42
C ALA A 280 16.75 -23.11 -18.75
N ASN A 281 17.87 -22.60 -19.30
CA ASN A 281 18.47 -23.12 -20.52
C ASN A 281 18.93 -24.58 -20.35
N PHE A 282 19.49 -24.90 -19.19
CA PHE A 282 19.90 -26.26 -18.87
C PHE A 282 18.71 -27.22 -18.88
N LYS A 283 17.64 -26.90 -18.13
CA LYS A 283 16.44 -27.75 -18.00
C LYS A 283 15.68 -27.94 -19.31
N THR A 284 15.58 -26.91 -20.14
CA THR A 284 14.69 -26.93 -21.32
C THR A 284 15.30 -27.52 -22.58
N LYS A 285 16.63 -27.51 -22.73
CA LYS A 285 17.27 -27.81 -24.03
C LYS A 285 18.59 -28.53 -23.92
N GLN A 286 19.42 -28.15 -22.96
CA GLN A 286 20.80 -28.63 -22.91
C GLN A 286 20.89 -30.08 -22.40
N ALA A 287 20.12 -30.45 -21.38
CA ALA A 287 20.14 -31.80 -20.82
C ALA A 287 19.78 -32.87 -21.86
N ASP A 288 18.67 -32.70 -22.58
CA ASP A 288 18.23 -33.64 -23.62
C ASP A 288 19.22 -33.72 -24.79
N THR A 289 19.74 -32.57 -25.24
CA THR A 289 20.71 -32.56 -26.34
C THR A 289 21.99 -33.29 -25.95
N MET A 290 22.49 -33.06 -24.73
CA MET A 290 23.66 -33.75 -24.21
C MET A 290 23.44 -35.26 -24.04
N LEU A 291 22.24 -35.65 -23.57
CA LEU A 291 21.87 -37.06 -23.45
C LEU A 291 21.92 -37.75 -24.81
N TRP A 292 21.26 -37.18 -25.82
CA TRP A 292 21.18 -37.79 -27.15
C TRP A 292 22.51 -37.77 -27.89
N ASP A 293 23.26 -36.66 -27.84
CA ASP A 293 24.59 -36.59 -28.47
C ASP A 293 25.54 -37.62 -27.85
N LYS A 294 25.50 -37.79 -26.52
CA LYS A 294 26.34 -38.78 -25.84
C LYS A 294 25.91 -40.21 -26.10
N PHE A 295 24.59 -40.46 -26.14
CA PHE A 295 24.04 -41.75 -26.51
C PHE A 295 24.47 -42.16 -27.93
N GLN A 296 24.41 -41.25 -28.91
CA GLN A 296 24.85 -41.52 -30.28
C GLN A 296 26.37 -41.79 -30.40
N GLU A 297 27.18 -41.22 -29.51
CA GLU A 297 28.62 -41.53 -29.43
C GLU A 297 28.88 -42.95 -28.90
N LEU A 298 28.06 -43.41 -27.96
CA LEU A 298 28.25 -44.67 -27.23
C LEU A 298 27.54 -45.87 -27.87
N ASP A 299 26.43 -45.66 -28.58
CA ASP A 299 25.65 -46.74 -29.21
C ASP A 299 26.38 -47.34 -30.43
N VAL A 300 27.07 -48.45 -30.20
CA VAL A 300 27.70 -49.27 -31.26
C VAL A 300 26.80 -50.42 -31.75
N GLY A 301 25.54 -50.48 -31.32
CA GLY A 301 24.53 -51.44 -31.79
C GLY A 301 24.53 -52.81 -31.09
N GLU A 302 25.40 -53.04 -30.11
CA GLU A 302 25.47 -54.30 -29.35
C GLU A 302 24.68 -54.26 -28.03
N ASN A 303 24.62 -53.11 -27.35
CA ASN A 303 23.91 -52.98 -26.07
C ASN A 303 23.34 -51.55 -25.87
N MET A 304 22.11 -51.34 -26.35
CA MET A 304 21.44 -50.03 -26.35
C MET A 304 21.07 -49.54 -24.94
N GLU A 305 20.73 -50.43 -24.01
CA GLU A 305 20.36 -50.06 -22.64
C GLU A 305 21.57 -49.49 -21.87
N GLU A 306 22.73 -50.15 -21.97
CA GLU A 306 23.98 -49.72 -21.32
C GLU A 306 24.46 -48.36 -21.87
N ALA A 307 24.39 -48.14 -23.20
CA ALA A 307 24.72 -46.85 -23.81
C ALA A 307 23.80 -45.71 -23.34
N LEU A 308 22.53 -45.99 -23.06
CA LEU A 308 21.59 -45.00 -22.53
C LEU A 308 21.86 -44.70 -21.06
N GLU A 309 22.13 -45.71 -20.23
CA GLU A 309 22.51 -45.53 -18.82
C GLU A 309 23.79 -44.69 -18.70
N ASP A 310 24.82 -44.98 -19.50
CA ASP A 310 26.07 -44.21 -19.51
C ASP A 310 25.87 -42.76 -19.96
N ALA A 311 24.99 -42.53 -20.95
CA ALA A 311 24.65 -41.18 -21.40
C ALA A 311 23.87 -40.41 -20.32
N MET A 312 22.97 -41.06 -19.58
CA MET A 312 22.28 -40.47 -18.44
C MET A 312 23.25 -40.12 -17.31
N TYR A 313 24.16 -41.05 -16.98
CA TYR A 313 25.21 -40.82 -15.99
C TYR A 313 26.14 -39.66 -16.39
N TYR A 314 26.43 -39.50 -17.68
CA TYR A 314 27.17 -38.36 -18.20
C TYR A 314 26.45 -37.02 -17.97
N VAL A 315 25.14 -36.95 -18.25
CA VAL A 315 24.34 -35.74 -18.01
C VAL A 315 24.25 -35.43 -16.51
N GLU A 316 24.08 -36.46 -15.65
CA GLU A 316 24.03 -36.26 -14.20
C GLU A 316 25.39 -35.81 -13.64
N ASN A 317 26.51 -36.39 -14.10
CA ASN A 317 27.84 -35.90 -13.74
C ASN A 317 28.06 -34.47 -14.22
N TYR A 318 27.63 -34.12 -15.43
CA TYR A 318 27.73 -32.74 -15.91
C TYR A 318 26.90 -31.80 -15.05
N LYS A 319 25.69 -32.22 -14.65
CA LYS A 319 24.82 -31.48 -13.73
C LYS A 319 25.52 -31.26 -12.39
N GLU A 320 26.13 -32.29 -11.80
CA GLU A 320 26.92 -32.20 -10.57
C GLU A 320 28.20 -31.35 -10.73
N GLU A 321 28.92 -31.45 -11.85
CA GLU A 321 30.15 -30.68 -12.10
C GLU A 321 29.87 -29.19 -12.35
N LYS A 322 28.81 -28.87 -13.11
CA LYS A 322 28.49 -27.49 -13.51
C LYS A 322 27.67 -26.74 -12.50
N PHE A 323 26.70 -27.41 -11.89
CA PHE A 323 25.86 -26.81 -10.87
C PHE A 323 26.36 -27.16 -9.46
N GLY A 324 27.55 -27.76 -9.35
CA GLY A 324 28.12 -28.21 -8.08
C GLY A 324 27.18 -29.20 -7.38
N GLU A 325 27.47 -29.53 -6.12
CA GLU A 325 26.41 -30.01 -5.22
C GLU A 325 25.23 -29.05 -5.39
N ILE A 326 24.12 -29.51 -5.98
CA ILE A 326 22.90 -28.71 -6.17
C ILE A 326 22.50 -28.03 -4.86
N GLU A 327 22.85 -28.65 -3.73
CA GLU A 327 22.77 -28.09 -2.39
C GLU A 327 23.57 -26.78 -2.21
N TYR A 328 24.83 -26.71 -2.66
CA TYR A 328 25.63 -25.49 -2.61
C TYR A 328 25.05 -24.40 -3.53
N LYS A 329 24.65 -24.76 -4.76
CA LYS A 329 23.99 -23.80 -5.66
C LYS A 329 22.67 -23.30 -5.11
N GLY A 330 21.88 -24.18 -4.50
CA GLY A 330 20.66 -23.81 -3.79
C GLY A 330 20.92 -22.83 -2.66
N LYS A 331 21.95 -23.05 -1.85
CA LYS A 331 22.35 -22.12 -0.78
C LYS A 331 22.76 -20.75 -1.33
N GLU A 332 23.50 -20.69 -2.44
CA GLU A 332 23.85 -19.40 -3.08
C GLU A 332 22.61 -18.67 -3.63
N LEU A 333 21.67 -19.42 -4.21
CA LEU A 333 20.44 -18.86 -4.77
C LEU A 333 19.51 -18.32 -3.67
N ILE A 334 19.26 -19.12 -2.62
CA ILE A 334 18.53 -18.73 -1.41
C ILE A 334 19.14 -17.44 -0.84
N LYS A 335 20.46 -17.43 -0.67
CA LYS A 335 21.17 -16.25 -0.18
C LYS A 335 20.98 -15.04 -1.08
N THR A 336 20.98 -15.22 -2.41
CA THR A 336 20.75 -14.12 -3.35
C THR A 336 19.33 -13.55 -3.21
N PHE A 337 18.32 -14.41 -3.05
CA PHE A 337 16.95 -13.95 -2.73
C PHE A 337 16.91 -13.16 -1.41
N ASP A 338 17.53 -13.68 -0.36
CA ASP A 338 17.57 -13.04 0.96
C ASP A 338 18.31 -11.68 0.91
N ASP A 339 19.45 -11.62 0.22
CA ASP A 339 20.26 -10.41 0.06
C ASP A 339 19.49 -9.32 -0.74
N ILE A 340 18.68 -9.72 -1.73
CA ILE A 340 17.79 -8.82 -2.46
C ILE A 340 16.70 -8.27 -1.53
N GLU A 341 16.05 -9.14 -0.76
CA GLU A 341 15.00 -8.74 0.18
C GLU A 341 15.55 -7.80 1.26
N GLU A 342 16.74 -8.08 1.80
CA GLU A 342 17.43 -7.20 2.75
C GLU A 342 17.76 -5.84 2.11
N CYS A 343 18.23 -5.82 0.86
CA CYS A 343 18.47 -4.57 0.15
C CYS A 343 17.19 -3.75 -0.03
N ILE A 344 16.05 -4.38 -0.32
CA ILE A 344 14.75 -3.68 -0.42
C ILE A 344 14.40 -3.06 0.94
N LYS A 345 14.50 -3.83 2.04
CA LYS A 345 14.23 -3.36 3.42
C LYS A 345 15.15 -2.20 3.84
N ASP A 346 16.42 -2.26 3.45
CA ASP A 346 17.36 -1.17 3.73
C ASP A 346 16.99 0.12 2.99
N ILE A 347 16.51 0.01 1.75
CA ILE A 347 16.08 1.19 0.99
C ILE A 347 14.79 1.76 1.56
N GLU A 348 13.83 0.92 1.98
CA GLU A 348 12.66 1.36 2.73
C GLU A 348 13.05 2.16 3.97
N THR A 349 14.04 1.67 4.72
CA THR A 349 14.54 2.38 5.91
C THR A 349 15.10 3.76 5.55
N ILE A 350 15.75 3.89 4.39
CA ILE A 350 16.26 5.19 3.91
C ILE A 350 15.11 6.11 3.46
N ILE A 351 14.07 5.57 2.83
CA ILE A 351 12.87 6.34 2.48
C ILE A 351 12.14 6.80 3.75
N ASP A 352 12.12 5.97 4.80
CA ASP A 352 11.59 6.32 6.11
C ASP A 352 12.29 7.55 6.72
N GLU A 353 13.59 7.74 6.45
CA GLU A 353 14.34 8.93 6.91
C GLU A 353 13.73 10.24 6.39
N ILE A 354 13.04 10.23 5.24
CA ILE A 354 12.39 11.42 4.64
C ILE A 354 10.87 11.47 4.79
N LYS A 355 10.26 10.49 5.48
CA LYS A 355 8.81 10.40 5.67
C LYS A 355 8.20 11.73 6.13
N ASP A 356 8.79 12.34 7.14
CA ASP A 356 8.29 13.61 7.69
C ASP A 356 8.37 14.74 6.66
N ALA A 357 9.43 14.81 5.86
CA ALA A 357 9.60 15.82 4.82
C ALA A 357 8.57 15.64 3.70
N MET A 358 8.31 14.39 3.28
CA MET A 358 7.28 14.05 2.30
C MET A 358 5.89 14.47 2.79
N VAL A 359 5.56 14.14 4.03
CA VAL A 359 4.30 14.57 4.68
C VAL A 359 4.22 16.10 4.74
N GLN A 360 5.27 16.79 5.17
CA GLN A 360 5.25 18.26 5.26
C GLN A 360 5.07 18.92 3.88
N LYS A 361 5.66 18.38 2.81
CA LYS A 361 5.48 18.88 1.43
C LYS A 361 4.03 18.72 0.99
N ALA A 362 3.41 17.56 1.19
CA ALA A 362 1.99 17.34 0.90
C ALA A 362 1.09 18.33 1.67
N ILE A 363 1.36 18.54 2.96
CA ILE A 363 0.66 19.52 3.79
C ILE A 363 0.82 20.94 3.24
N ARG A 364 2.03 21.36 2.87
CA ARG A 364 2.30 22.69 2.28
C ARG A 364 1.55 22.89 0.96
N GLN A 365 1.52 21.88 0.09
CA GLN A 365 0.79 21.94 -1.18
C GLN A 365 -0.73 22.06 -0.94
N ASN A 366 -1.28 21.25 -0.03
CA ASN A 366 -2.68 21.31 0.38
C ASN A 366 -3.04 22.70 0.93
N ILE A 367 -2.20 23.25 1.81
CA ILE A 367 -2.35 24.61 2.34
C ILE A 367 -2.37 25.65 1.22
N LYS A 368 -1.41 25.60 0.29
CA LYS A 368 -1.33 26.56 -0.83
C LYS A 368 -2.63 26.53 -1.65
N LYS A 369 -3.13 25.33 -1.97
CA LYS A 369 -4.37 25.13 -2.71
C LYS A 369 -5.57 25.71 -1.96
N ILE A 370 -5.70 25.41 -0.66
CA ILE A 370 -6.78 25.92 0.19
C ILE A 370 -6.76 27.46 0.28
N VAL A 371 -5.58 28.06 0.49
CA VAL A 371 -5.44 29.52 0.54
C VAL A 371 -5.79 30.18 -0.80
N GLN A 372 -5.43 29.55 -1.92
CA GLN A 372 -5.79 30.07 -3.24
C GLN A 372 -7.32 30.06 -3.44
N ASP A 373 -7.99 28.97 -3.03
CA ASP A 373 -9.44 28.85 -3.11
C ASP A 373 -10.17 29.85 -2.21
N ILE A 374 -9.62 30.16 -1.04
CA ILE A 374 -10.13 31.22 -0.16
C ILE A 374 -10.04 32.59 -0.84
N LYS A 375 -8.94 32.87 -1.58
CA LYS A 375 -8.75 34.17 -2.26
C LYS A 375 -9.60 34.34 -3.51
N ASN A 376 -10.01 33.26 -4.15
CA ASN A 376 -10.76 33.27 -5.41
C ASN A 376 -12.29 33.34 -5.20
N ASN A 377 -12.77 33.20 -3.96
CA ASN A 377 -14.17 33.33 -3.55
C ASN A 377 -14.38 34.61 -2.74
#